data_AF-A0A2W7RKN1-F1
#
_entry.id   AF-A0A2W7RKN1-F1
#
_cell.length_a   1.000
_cell.length_b   1.000
_cell.length_c   1.000
_cell.angle_alpha   90.00
_cell.angle_beta   90.00
_cell.angle_gamma   90.00
#
_symmetry.space_group_name_H-M   'P 1'
#
loop_
_entity.id
_entity.type
_entity.pdbx_description
1 polymer ?
#
loop_
_entity_poly.entity_id
_entity_poly.type
_entity_poly.pdbx_seq_one_letter_code
_entity_poly.pdbx_strand_id
1 'polypeptide(L)'
;MSTQKLLIGILSGVAAGVVIGLLTAPAKGSETRKKIADTAEDIKRKIRAMRGQANSELDELKTIIENETGGMRDDVRERILKLVEASKKSYHKMTEDMHMS
;
A
#
# COMPACT_ATOMS: atom_id res chain seq x y z
N MET A 1 14.47 -9.66 10.70
CA MET A 1 13.79 -8.83 11.72
C MET A 1 13.59 -7.35 11.34
N SER A 2 14.35 -6.77 10.41
CA SER A 2 14.25 -5.33 10.07
C SER A 2 12.97 -4.93 9.29
N THR A 3 12.60 -5.69 8.26
CA THR A 3 11.43 -5.41 7.39
C THR A 3 10.11 -5.47 8.15
N GLN A 4 9.95 -6.43 9.07
CA GLN A 4 8.74 -6.59 9.87
C GLN A 4 8.50 -5.38 10.80
N LYS A 5 9.55 -4.84 11.42
CA LYS A 5 9.43 -3.64 12.28
C LYS A 5 9.06 -2.40 11.45
N LEU A 6 9.59 -2.27 10.24
CA LEU A 6 9.21 -1.17 9.34
C LEU A 6 7.77 -1.30 8.84
N LEU A 7 7.35 -2.51 8.43
CA LEU A 7 5.96 -2.80 8.07
C LEU A 7 5.00 -2.42 9.19
N ILE A 8 5.32 -2.82 10.44
CA ILE A 8 4.53 -2.45 11.62
C ILE A 8 4.52 -0.92 11.79
N GLY A 9 5.67 -0.25 11.68
CA GLY A 9 5.75 1.21 11.78
C GLY A 9 4.90 1.95 10.74
N ILE A 10 4.94 1.52 9.48
CA ILE A 10 4.13 2.08 8.39
C ILE A 10 2.65 1.82 8.65
N LEU A 11 2.27 0.58 8.97
CA LEU A 11 0.88 0.21 9.24
C LEU A 11 0.31 0.99 10.43
N SER A 12 1.08 1.12 11.52
CA SER A 12 0.70 1.93 12.68
C SER A 12 0.59 3.41 12.32
N GLY A 13 1.47 3.94 11.47
CA GLY A 13 1.40 5.32 10.98
C GLY A 13 0.17 5.59 10.13
N VAL A 14 -0.15 4.70 9.17
CA VAL A 14 -1.36 4.81 8.34
C VAL A 14 -2.62 4.70 9.20
N ALA A 15 -2.68 3.72 10.11
CA ALA A 15 -3.83 3.55 11.00
C ALA A 15 -4.05 4.78 11.90
N ALA A 16 -2.97 5.30 12.52
CA ALA A 16 -3.03 6.52 13.32
C ALA A 16 -3.47 7.73 12.47
N GLY A 17 -2.96 7.87 11.25
CA GLY A 17 -3.35 8.93 10.32
C GLY A 17 -4.82 8.86 9.92
N VAL A 18 -5.34 7.67 9.63
CA VAL A 18 -6.77 7.47 9.33
C VAL A 18 -7.65 7.79 10.54
N VAL A 19 -7.27 7.36 11.73
CA VAL A 19 -8.01 7.67 12.96
C VAL A 19 -8.03 9.17 13.21
N ILE A 20 -6.88 9.84 13.13
CA ILE A 20 -6.79 11.30 13.30
C ILE A 20 -7.60 12.02 12.22
N GLY A 21 -7.49 11.60 10.96
CA GLY A 21 -8.26 12.18 9.84
C GLY A 21 -9.78 11.98 10.01
N LEU A 22 -10.21 10.81 10.48
CA LEU A 22 -11.60 10.49 10.74
C LEU A 22 -12.15 11.23 11.96
N LEU A 23 -11.35 11.42 13.02
CA LEU A 23 -11.73 12.21 14.19
C LEU A 23 -11.79 13.71 13.88
N THR A 24 -10.96 14.19 12.96
CA THR A 24 -10.91 15.60 12.56
C THR A 24 -12.02 15.97 11.56
N ALA A 25 -12.49 15.03 10.73
CA ALA A 25 -13.56 15.26 9.77
C ALA A 25 -14.95 14.90 10.36
N PRO A 26 -15.87 15.86 10.53
CA PRO A 26 -17.22 15.56 11.03
C PRO A 26 -18.09 14.97 9.92
N ALA A 27 -18.03 13.66 9.72
CA ALA A 27 -18.94 12.92 8.84
C ALA A 27 -20.04 12.22 9.67
N LYS A 28 -21.29 12.29 9.21
CA LYS A 28 -22.41 11.57 9.84
C LYS A 28 -22.18 10.06 9.70
N GLY A 29 -22.24 9.30 10.78
CA GLY A 29 -21.94 7.86 10.78
C GLY A 29 -22.79 7.00 9.82
N SER A 30 -23.98 7.46 9.43
CA SER A 30 -24.79 6.86 8.36
C SER A 30 -24.15 7.02 6.98
N GLU A 31 -23.57 8.17 6.68
CA GLU A 31 -22.83 8.42 5.44
C GLU A 31 -21.50 7.70 5.43
N THR A 32 -20.82 7.58 6.57
CA THR A 32 -19.56 6.83 6.68
C THR A 32 -19.76 5.35 6.33
N ARG A 33 -20.81 4.70 6.85
CA ARG A 33 -21.13 3.30 6.47
C ARG A 33 -21.47 3.15 4.99
N LYS A 34 -22.25 4.08 4.44
CA LYS A 34 -22.62 4.04 3.01
C LYS A 34 -21.39 4.22 2.12
N LYS A 35 -20.54 5.22 2.42
CA LYS A 35 -19.24 5.41 1.76
C LYS A 35 -18.33 4.21 1.88
N ILE A 36 -18.25 3.54 3.04
CA ILE A 36 -17.43 2.33 3.19
C ILE A 36 -17.94 1.22 2.26
N ALA A 37 -19.25 1.01 2.17
CA ALA A 37 -19.84 0.00 1.30
C ALA A 37 -19.55 0.30 -0.18
N ASP A 38 -19.81 1.54 -0.62
CA ASP A 38 -19.57 1.97 -2.00
C ASP A 38 -18.07 1.90 -2.34
N THR A 39 -17.20 2.36 -1.44
CA THR A 39 -15.74 2.31 -1.60
C THR A 39 -15.24 0.87 -1.62
N ALA A 40 -15.80 -0.04 -0.84
CA ALA A 40 -15.39 -1.45 -0.84
C ALA A 40 -15.71 -2.13 -2.18
N GLU A 41 -16.86 -1.81 -2.79
CA GLU A 41 -17.22 -2.33 -4.10
C GLU A 41 -16.30 -1.77 -5.19
N ASP A 42 -15.99 -0.48 -5.13
CA ASP A 42 -15.04 0.18 -6.04
C ASP A 42 -13.61 -0.33 -5.87
N ILE A 43 -13.16 -0.57 -4.64
CA ILE A 43 -11.86 -1.20 -4.35
C ILE A 43 -11.84 -2.60 -4.96
N LYS A 44 -12.91 -3.39 -4.84
CA LYS A 44 -12.97 -4.73 -5.45
C LYS A 44 -12.88 -4.68 -6.97
N ARG A 45 -13.48 -3.67 -7.62
CA ARG A 45 -13.32 -3.45 -9.06
C ARG A 45 -11.91 -2.99 -9.42
N LYS A 46 -11.37 -2.01 -8.68
CA LYS A 46 -10.01 -1.48 -8.88
C LYS A 46 -8.93 -2.52 -8.63
N ILE A 47 -9.05 -3.39 -7.63
CA ILE A 47 -8.09 -4.48 -7.38
C ILE A 47 -8.07 -5.43 -8.59
N ARG A 48 -9.22 -5.75 -9.17
CA ARG A 48 -9.27 -6.59 -10.38
C ARG A 48 -8.60 -5.92 -11.57
N ALA A 49 -8.76 -4.60 -11.73
CA ALA A 49 -8.09 -3.84 -12.79
C ALA A 49 -6.58 -3.65 -12.54
N MET A 50 -6.20 -3.28 -11.31
CA MET A 50 -4.81 -3.10 -10.88
C MET A 50 -4.02 -4.40 -10.91
N ARG A 51 -4.65 -5.56 -10.76
CA ARG A 51 -3.95 -6.85 -10.87
C ARG A 51 -3.15 -7.00 -12.18
N GLY A 52 -3.55 -6.32 -13.26
CA GLY A 52 -2.80 -6.25 -14.51
C GLY A 52 -1.72 -5.15 -14.58
N GLN A 53 -1.80 -4.11 -13.75
CA GLN A 53 -0.94 -2.91 -13.80
C GLN A 53 0.00 -2.75 -12.59
N ALA A 54 -0.23 -3.51 -11.52
CA ALA A 54 0.49 -3.40 -10.25
C ALA A 54 2.00 -3.65 -10.41
N ASN A 55 2.42 -4.48 -11.37
CA ASN A 55 3.83 -4.71 -11.63
C ASN A 55 4.54 -3.43 -12.12
N SER A 56 3.88 -2.66 -13.00
CA SER A 56 4.42 -1.43 -13.57
C SER A 56 4.47 -0.31 -12.53
N GLU A 57 3.42 -0.15 -11.72
CA GLU A 57 3.37 0.85 -10.64
C GLU A 57 4.43 0.57 -9.55
N LEU A 58 4.67 -0.71 -9.21
CA LEU A 58 5.71 -1.07 -8.25
C LEU A 58 7.12 -0.76 -8.79
N ASP A 59 7.33 -0.89 -10.11
CA ASP A 59 8.60 -0.55 -10.76
C ASP A 59 8.83 0.96 -10.86
N GLU A 60 7.77 1.73 -11.14
CA GLU A 60 7.82 3.19 -11.08
C GLU A 60 8.10 3.68 -9.66
N LEU A 61 7.42 3.10 -8.66
CA LEU A 61 7.64 3.45 -7.25
C LEU A 61 9.07 3.14 -6.80
N LYS A 62 9.63 2.00 -7.21
CA LYS A 62 11.04 1.67 -6.98
C LYS A 62 11.95 2.73 -7.59
N THR A 63 11.68 3.14 -8.83
CA THR A 63 12.48 4.14 -9.56
C THR A 63 12.42 5.53 -8.89
N ILE A 64 11.25 5.95 -8.44
CA ILE A 64 11.08 7.22 -7.70
C ILE A 64 11.85 7.17 -6.38
N ILE A 65 11.74 6.09 -5.62
CA ILE A 65 12.49 5.91 -4.37
C ILE A 65 14.00 5.80 -4.63
N GLU A 66 14.43 5.30 -5.78
CA GLU A 66 15.84 5.29 -6.13
C GLU A 66 16.35 6.69 -6.51
N ASN A 67 15.52 7.52 -7.16
CA ASN A 67 15.92 8.83 -7.69
C ASN A 67 15.67 10.02 -6.75
N GLU A 68 14.64 9.96 -5.91
CA GLU A 68 14.15 11.08 -5.10
C GLU A 68 14.65 11.01 -3.64
N THR A 69 15.86 10.48 -3.44
CA THR A 69 16.45 10.24 -2.10
C THR A 69 17.48 11.25 -1.64
N GLY A 70 17.55 12.42 -2.26
CA GLY A 70 18.49 13.48 -1.87
C GLY A 70 18.41 13.97 -0.41
N GLY A 71 17.43 13.51 0.39
CA GLY A 71 17.29 13.86 1.81
C GLY A 71 16.92 12.71 2.76
N MET A 72 16.83 11.45 2.28
CA MET A 72 16.51 10.31 3.15
C MET A 72 17.79 9.61 3.61
N ARG A 73 17.82 9.19 4.88
CA ARG A 73 18.89 8.34 5.41
C ARG A 73 18.95 7.02 4.62
N ASP A 74 20.17 6.59 4.29
CA ASP A 74 20.43 5.37 3.52
C ASP A 74 19.74 4.13 4.13
N ASP A 75 19.76 4.01 5.46
CA ASP A 75 19.10 2.92 6.19
C ASP A 75 17.58 2.85 5.95
N VAL A 76 16.94 4.00 5.78
CA VAL A 76 15.49 4.09 5.58
C VAL A 76 15.16 3.75 4.14
N ARG A 77 15.95 4.30 3.20
CA ARG A 77 15.86 3.98 1.77
C ARG A 77 15.98 2.48 1.53
N GLU A 78 17.02 1.85 2.05
CA GLU A 78 17.28 0.42 1.85
C GLU A 78 16.14 -0.46 2.40
N ARG A 79 15.58 -0.09 3.56
CA ARG A 79 14.48 -0.85 4.15
C ARG A 79 13.18 -0.70 3.37
N ILE A 80 12.91 0.48 2.81
CA ILE A 80 11.75 0.73 1.96
C ILE A 80 11.92 -0.03 0.64
N LEU A 81 13.09 0.03 0.00
CA LEU A 81 13.38 -0.72 -1.22
C LEU A 81 13.17 -2.23 -1.02
N LYS A 82 13.67 -2.77 0.10
CA LYS A 82 13.48 -4.18 0.45
C LYS A 82 12.01 -4.56 0.66
N LEU A 83 11.19 -3.63 1.14
CA LEU A 83 9.74 -3.80 1.29
C LEU A 83 9.04 -3.83 -0.07
N VAL A 84 9.41 -2.92 -0.97
CA VAL A 84 8.89 -2.84 -2.35
C VAL A 84 9.23 -4.12 -3.10
N GLU A 85 10.47 -4.60 -2.99
CA GLU A 85 10.90 -5.86 -3.61
C GLU A 85 10.18 -7.08 -3.04
N ALA A 86 10.05 -7.18 -1.72
CA ALA A 86 9.30 -8.26 -1.08
C ALA A 86 7.81 -8.26 -1.49
N SER A 87 7.24 -7.07 -1.68
CA SER A 87 5.87 -6.88 -2.15
C SER A 87 5.72 -7.29 -3.61
N LYS A 88 6.63 -6.86 -4.50
CA LYS A 88 6.68 -7.28 -5.91
C LYS A 88 6.75 -8.80 -6.04
N LYS A 89 7.64 -9.45 -5.28
CA LYS A 89 7.81 -10.90 -5.28
C LYS A 89 6.55 -11.64 -4.79
N SER A 90 5.90 -11.14 -3.75
CA SER A 90 4.68 -11.75 -3.20
C SER A 90 3.48 -11.57 -4.14
N TYR A 91 3.37 -10.40 -4.78
CA TYR A 91 2.33 -10.12 -5.76
C TYR A 91 2.47 -11.02 -6.99
N HIS A 92 3.69 -11.20 -7.50
CA HIS A 92 3.98 -12.08 -8.64
C HIS A 92 3.55 -13.52 -8.37
N LYS A 93 3.86 -14.04 -7.17
CA LYS A 93 3.46 -15.39 -6.74
C LYS A 93 1.94 -15.55 -6.58
N MET A 94 1.24 -14.55 -6.02
CA MET A 94 -0.23 -14.57 -5.96
C MET A 94 -0.89 -14.44 -7.34
N THR A 95 -0.29 -13.68 -8.27
CA THR A 95 -0.80 -13.61 -9.64
C THR A 95 -0.64 -14.92 -10.40
N GLU A 96 0.45 -15.66 -10.17
CA GLU A 96 0.66 -17.01 -10.74
C GLU A 96 -0.29 -18.05 -10.13
N ASP A 97 -0.42 -18.13 -8.81
CA ASP A 97 -1.26 -19.14 -8.14
C ASP A 97 -2.74 -19.03 -8.54
N MET A 98 -3.24 -17.81 -8.81
CA MET A 98 -4.62 -17.59 -9.27
C MET A 98 -4.83 -17.76 -10.79
N HIS A 99 -3.78 -17.95 -11.60
CA HIS A 99 -3.96 -18.37 -13.00
C HIS A 99 -4.02 -19.91 -13.14
N MET A 100 -3.76 -20.66 -12.06
CA MET A 100 -3.80 -22.12 -12.03
C MET A 100 -5.02 -22.71 -11.27
N SER A 101 -6.00 -21.89 -10.88
CA SER A 101 -7.32 -22.30 -10.36
C SER A 101 -8.45 -21.76 -11.22
#